data_AF-A0A2S8PIA8-F1
#
_entry.id   AF-A0A2S8PIA8-F1
#
_cell.length_a   1.000
_cell.length_b   1.000
_cell.length_c   1.000
_cell.angle_alpha   90.00
_cell.angle_beta   90.00
_cell.angle_gamma   90.00
#
_symmetry.space_group_name_H-M   'P 1'
#
loop_
_entity.id
_entity.type
_entity.pdbx_description
1 polymer ?
#
loop_
_entity_poly.entity_id
_entity_poly.type
_entity_poly.pdbx_seq_one_letter_code
_entity_poly.pdbx_strand_id
1 'polypeptide(L)' 'MTQFAVGDIVPDFTLPASTGEEITLSSFRGRKVVLYFYPK' A
#
# COMPACT_ATOMS: atom_id res chain seq x y z
N MET A 1 -14.09 -11.84 -7.36
CA MET A 1 -13.49 -10.63 -7.95
C MET A 1 -13.68 -9.51 -6.94
N THR A 2 -12.62 -9.07 -6.26
CA THR A 2 -12.73 -7.98 -5.28
C THR A 2 -12.70 -6.67 -6.03
N GLN A 3 -13.82 -5.95 -6.03
CA GLN A 3 -13.93 -4.64 -6.66
C GLN A 3 -13.70 -3.57 -5.60
N PHE A 4 -12.75 -2.66 -5.84
CA PHE A 4 -12.48 -1.52 -4.99
C PHE A 4 -13.07 -0.26 -5.61
N ALA A 5 -13.67 0.60 -4.78
CA ALA A 5 -14.19 1.90 -5.16
C ALA A 5 -13.47 3.02 -4.38
N VAL A 6 -13.59 4.25 -4.88
CA VAL A 6 -13.07 5.43 -4.17
C VAL A 6 -13.81 5.58 -2.84
N GLY A 7 -13.05 5.72 -1.75
CA GLY A 7 -13.58 5.83 -0.39
C GLY A 7 -13.55 4.53 0.40
N ASP A 8 -13.32 3.38 -0.26
CA ASP A 8 -13.16 2.12 0.44
C ASP A 8 -11.88 2.10 1.28
N ILE A 9 -11.97 1.45 2.44
CA ILE A 9 -10.79 1.16 3.25
C ILE A 9 -9.98 0.08 2.53
N VAL A 10 -8.75 0.43 2.17
CA VAL A 10 -7.81 -0.52 1.57
C VAL A 10 -7.35 -1.54 2.64
N PRO A 11 -7.31 -2.84 2.33
CA PRO A 11 -6.74 -3.85 3.22
C PRO A 11 -5.29 -3.53 3.58
N ASP A 12 -4.88 -3.87 4.80
CA ASP A 12 -3.47 -3.76 5.18
C ASP A 12 -2.63 -4.77 4.38
N PHE A 13 -1.44 -4.36 3.98
CA PHE A 13 -0.51 -5.21 3.24
C PHE A 13 0.93 -4.86 3.60
N THR A 14 1.82 -5.84 3.42
CA THR A 14 3.26 -5.70 3.60
C THR A 14 3.95 -6.03 2.28
N LEU A 15 4.90 -5.18 1.88
CA LEU A 15 5.72 -5.36 0.68
C LEU A 15 7.21 -5.19 1.00
N PRO A 16 8.10 -5.92 0.33
CA PRO A 16 9.53 -5.71 0.44
C PRO A 16 9.94 -4.42 -0.25
N ALA A 17 10.76 -3.63 0.41
CA ALA A 17 11.41 -2.46 -0.14
C ALA A 17 12.70 -2.82 -0.87
N SER A 18 13.19 -1.90 -1.70
CA SER A 18 14.50 -2.02 -2.36
C SER A 18 15.67 -2.14 -1.38
N THR A 19 15.48 -1.74 -0.12
CA THR A 19 16.46 -1.85 0.98
C THR A 19 16.48 -3.22 1.62
N GLY A 20 15.55 -4.12 1.27
CA GLY A 20 15.36 -5.43 1.92
C GLY A 20 14.53 -5.36 3.20
N GLU A 21 14.02 -4.18 3.56
CA GLU A 21 13.09 -4.01 4.68
C GLU A 21 11.65 -4.33 4.27
N GLU A 22 10.85 -4.82 5.22
CA GLU A 22 9.42 -5.02 5.03
C GLU A 22 8.66 -3.73 5.38
N ILE A 23 7.81 -3.26 4.47
CA ILE A 23 7.00 -2.06 4.65
C ILE A 23 5.53 -2.44 4.72
N THR A 24 4.88 -2.11 5.84
CA THR A 24 3.44 -2.32 6.04
C THR A 24 2.66 -1.02 5.86
N LEU A 25 1.54 -1.03 5.13
CA LEU A 25 0.71 0.16 4.89
C LEU A 25 0.27 0.83 6.20
N SER A 26 -0.14 0.05 7.21
CA SER A 26 -0.56 0.58 8.51
C SER A 26 0.52 1.36 9.27
N SER A 27 1.81 1.18 8.95
CA SER A 27 2.89 1.99 9.51
C SER A 27 2.81 3.47 9.10
N PHE A 28 2.07 3.79 8.04
CA PHE A 28 1.89 5.17 7.54
C PHE A 28 0.59 5.84 7.99
N ARG A 29 -0.16 5.27 8.94
CA ARG A 29 -1.38 5.90 9.46
C ARG A 29 -1.12 7.35 9.93
N GLY A 30 -2.07 8.24 9.63
CA GLY A 30 -1.96 9.67 9.90
C GLY A 30 -1.21 10.48 8.84
N ARG A 31 -0.68 9.83 7.79
CA ARG A 31 -0.01 10.48 6.66
C ARG A 31 -0.78 10.24 5.36
N LYS A 32 -0.67 11.17 4.42
CA LYS A 32 -1.13 10.94 3.04
C LYS A 32 -0.09 10.07 2.32
N VAL A 33 -0.56 8.99 1.69
CA VAL A 33 0.28 8.02 1.00
C VAL A 33 -0.19 7.91 -0.44
N VAL A 34 0.77 7.85 -1.38
CA VAL A 34 0.51 7.58 -2.79
C VAL A 34 1.21 6.27 -3.13
N LEU A 35 0.45 5.27 -3.58
CA LEU A 35 0.97 4.00 -4.08
C LEU A 35 0.89 4.01 -5.60
N TYR A 36 2.01 3.75 -6.26
CA TYR A 36 2.10 3.74 -7.72
C TYR A 36 2.88 2.51 -8.17
N PHE A 37 2.29 1.74 -9.09
CA PHE A 37 2.91 0.57 -9.70
C PHE A 37 3.44 0.96 -11.09
N TYR A 38 4.65 0.53 -11.41
CA TYR A 38 5.23 0.71 -12.74
C TYR A 38 5.41 -0.64 -13.44
N PRO A 39 5.28 -0.70 -14.79
CA PRO A 39 5.57 -1.91 -15.55
C PRO A 39 7.06 -2.26 -15.46
N LYS A 40 7.38 -3.55 -15.62
CA LYS A 40 8.76 -4.01 -15.76
C LYS A 40 9.35 -3.61 -17.10
#